data_AF-A0A2V8PM07-F1
#
_entry.id   AF-A0A2V8PM07-F1
#
_cell.length_a   1.000
_cell.length_b   1.000
_cell.length_c   1.000
_cell.angle_alpha   90.00
_cell.angle_beta   90.00
_cell.angle_gamma   90.00
#
_symmetry.space_group_name_H-M   'P 1'
#
loop_
_entity.id
_entity.type
_entity.pdbx_description
1 polymer ?
#
loop_
_entity_poly.entity_id
_entity_poly.type
_entity_poly.pdbx_seq_one_letter_code
_entity_poly.pdbx_strand_id
1 'polypeptide(L)'
;AHLFELFYFQLLKIEALHADPHWGNYLFNDDAGISLVDFGCVKYLSSETVTYLRSVFLYPGASDSADFRRLLETYYERAGEKLLPAARRALLGFVDNFYRKVYPPKPEKNQLFDFGDATILRDFLRESKNLVRTMGVLTEFIFIGRTEMGLYQTLHRLRARVPTSQIVRKYL
;
A
#
# COMPACT_ATOMS: atom_id res chain seq x y z
N ALA A 1 -14.99 -3.75 -2.42
CA ALA A 1 -14.56 -2.38 -2.08
C ALA A 1 -14.27 -2.22 -0.59
N HIS A 2 -15.17 -2.64 0.32
CA HIS A 2 -15.00 -2.44 1.77
C HIS A 2 -13.72 -3.05 2.36
N LEU A 3 -13.25 -4.23 1.91
CA LEU A 3 -11.97 -4.79 2.36
C LEU A 3 -10.77 -3.87 2.06
N PHE A 4 -10.77 -3.28 0.86
CA PHE A 4 -9.74 -2.35 0.44
C PHE A 4 -9.83 -1.04 1.22
N GLU A 5 -11.05 -0.53 1.42
CA GLU A 5 -11.30 0.65 2.23
C GLU A 5 -10.87 0.46 3.68
N LEU A 6 -11.17 -0.69 4.28
CA LEU A 6 -10.73 -1.07 5.63
C LEU A 6 -9.21 -1.07 5.77
N PHE A 7 -8.47 -1.59 4.78
CA PHE A 7 -7.00 -1.54 4.80
C PHE A 7 -6.48 -0.10 4.83
N TYR A 8 -7.02 0.77 3.98
CA TYR A 8 -6.58 2.16 3.89
C TYR A 8 -7.04 3.02 5.06
N PHE A 9 -8.22 2.75 5.60
CA PHE A 9 -8.70 3.33 6.84
C PHE A 9 -7.76 3.01 8.01
N GLN A 10 -7.37 1.74 8.16
CA GLN A 10 -6.40 1.32 9.17
C GLN A 10 -5.06 2.03 9.00
N LEU A 11 -4.52 2.01 7.78
CA LEU A 11 -3.19 2.53 7.45
C LEU A 11 -3.09 4.06 7.62
N LEU A 12 -4.06 4.80 7.06
CA LEU A 12 -3.96 6.25 6.89
C LEU A 12 -4.83 7.04 7.87
N LYS A 13 -5.79 6.41 8.57
CA LYS A 13 -6.67 7.09 9.53
C LYS A 13 -6.49 6.63 10.96
N ILE A 14 -6.46 5.31 11.18
CA ILE A 14 -6.27 4.74 12.53
C ILE A 14 -4.79 4.67 12.90
N GLU A 15 -3.90 4.61 11.91
CA GLU A 15 -2.44 4.51 12.11
C GLU A 15 -2.05 3.22 12.85
N ALA A 16 -2.88 2.18 12.72
CA ALA A 16 -2.65 0.85 13.25
C ALA A 16 -3.27 -0.19 12.30
N LEU A 17 -2.52 -1.26 12.06
CA LEU A 17 -2.86 -2.28 11.09
C LEU A 17 -3.12 -3.62 11.78
N HIS A 18 -4.28 -4.23 11.52
CA HIS A 18 -4.49 -5.64 11.77
C HIS A 18 -3.62 -6.44 10.77
N ALA A 19 -2.48 -6.92 11.26
CA ALA A 19 -1.44 -7.51 10.44
C ALA A 19 -1.52 -9.04 10.37
N ASP A 20 -2.62 -9.64 10.87
CA ASP A 20 -2.87 -11.06 10.73
C ASP A 20 -3.39 -11.38 9.32
N PRO A 21 -2.70 -12.21 8.53
CA PRO A 21 -3.16 -12.60 7.21
C PRO A 21 -4.34 -13.60 7.23
N HIS A 22 -4.79 -14.08 8.41
CA HIS A 22 -5.79 -15.13 8.52
C HIS A 22 -7.22 -14.60 8.29
N TRP A 23 -7.83 -15.01 7.17
CA TRP A 23 -9.20 -14.61 6.81
C TRP A 23 -10.30 -15.07 7.78
N GLY A 24 -10.03 -16.05 8.65
CA GLY A 24 -10.97 -16.42 9.71
C GLY A 24 -11.19 -15.32 10.75
N ASN A 25 -10.33 -14.29 10.79
CA ASN A 25 -10.48 -13.12 11.64
C ASN A 25 -11.40 -12.04 11.03
N TYR A 26 -11.95 -12.29 9.83
CA TYR A 26 -12.82 -11.36 9.11
C TYR A 26 -14.21 -12.00 8.97
N LEU A 27 -15.19 -11.43 9.66
CA LEU A 27 -16.59 -11.81 9.51
C LEU A 27 -17.28 -10.83 8.54
N PHE A 28 -17.83 -11.37 7.46
CA PHE A 28 -18.60 -10.59 6.49
C PHE A 28 -20.08 -10.64 6.87
N ASN A 29 -20.64 -9.48 7.13
CA ASN A 29 -22.02 -9.32 7.58
C ASN A 29 -22.97 -9.18 6.38
N ASP A 30 -24.26 -9.45 6.60
CA ASP A 30 -25.32 -9.32 5.57
C ASP A 30 -25.47 -7.88 5.03
N ASP A 31 -25.12 -6.87 5.84
CA ASP A 31 -25.10 -5.45 5.47
C ASP A 31 -23.83 -5.03 4.70
N ALA A 32 -23.03 -6.01 4.27
CA ALA A 32 -21.70 -5.85 3.68
C ALA A 32 -20.66 -5.19 4.61
N GLY A 33 -20.97 -5.08 5.91
CA GLY A 33 -20.02 -4.72 6.95
C GLY A 33 -18.95 -5.80 7.15
N ILE A 34 -17.83 -5.40 7.76
CA ILE A 34 -16.72 -6.31 8.10
C ILE A 34 -16.48 -6.18 9.59
N SER A 35 -16.64 -7.28 10.32
CA SER A 35 -16.28 -7.37 11.73
C SER A 35 -14.91 -8.05 11.84
N LEU A 36 -13.96 -7.39 12.49
CA LEU A 36 -12.66 -7.98 12.80
C LEU A 36 -12.73 -8.66 14.17
N VAL A 37 -12.27 -9.90 14.22
CA VAL A 37 -12.09 -10.65 15.47
C VAL A 37 -10.61 -10.93 15.68
N ASP A 38 -10.22 -11.06 16.95
CA ASP A 38 -8.82 -11.25 17.39
C ASP A 38 -7.86 -10.13 16.98
N PHE A 39 -7.42 -9.34 17.94
CA PHE A 39 -6.46 -8.24 17.75
C PHE A 39 -5.05 -8.59 18.27
N GLY A 40 -4.72 -9.88 18.39
CA GLY A 40 -3.42 -10.35 18.87
C GLY A 40 -2.23 -9.96 17.98
N CYS A 41 -2.48 -9.62 16.71
CA CYS A 41 -1.47 -9.18 15.75
C CYS A 41 -1.75 -7.77 15.20
N VAL A 42 -1.83 -6.77 16.07
CA VAL A 42 -1.88 -5.36 15.66
C VAL A 42 -0.49 -4.76 15.57
N LYS A 43 -0.25 -3.93 14.53
CA LYS A 43 0.97 -3.14 14.35
C LYS A 43 0.63 -1.66 14.31
N TYR A 44 1.12 -0.92 15.30
CA TYR A 44 1.02 0.54 15.33
C TYR A 44 2.07 1.13 14.40
N LEU A 45 1.67 2.17 13.67
CA LEU A 45 2.52 2.87 12.74
C LEU A 45 3.06 4.16 13.35
N SER A 46 4.31 4.48 13.07
CA SER A 46 4.89 5.76 13.43
C SER A 46 4.24 6.89 12.64
N SER A 47 4.12 8.06 13.25
CA SER A 47 3.61 9.25 12.57
C SER A 47 4.49 9.63 11.37
N GLU A 48 5.80 9.35 11.42
CA GLU A 48 6.73 9.49 10.30
C GLU A 48 6.35 8.60 9.12
N THR A 49 6.09 7.32 9.37
CA THR A 49 5.66 6.37 8.33
C THR A 49 4.32 6.79 7.73
N VAL A 50 3.33 7.17 8.55
CA VAL A 50 2.02 7.61 8.04
C VAL A 50 2.14 8.90 7.23
N THR A 51 2.91 9.87 7.72
CA THR A 51 3.15 11.15 7.00
C THR A 51 3.80 10.89 5.64
N TYR A 52 4.78 9.99 5.59
CA TYR A 52 5.43 9.59 4.35
C TYR A 52 4.43 8.93 3.40
N LEU A 53 3.63 7.97 3.87
CA LEU A 53 2.61 7.30 3.07
C LEU A 53 1.62 8.32 2.47
N ARG A 54 1.12 9.26 3.29
CA ARG A 54 0.23 10.33 2.81
C ARG A 54 0.89 11.21 1.73
N SER A 55 2.20 11.40 1.80
CA SER A 55 2.96 12.21 0.84
C SER A 55 3.22 11.51 -0.50
N VAL A 56 3.34 10.17 -0.50
CA VAL A 56 3.63 9.39 -1.71
C VAL A 56 2.38 8.87 -2.41
N PHE A 57 1.31 8.54 -1.67
CA PHE A 57 0.06 8.10 -2.27
C PHE A 57 -0.55 9.21 -3.12
N LEU A 58 -0.94 8.87 -4.35
CA LEU A 58 -1.52 9.81 -5.33
C LEU A 58 -0.63 11.04 -5.60
N TYR A 59 0.69 10.93 -5.39
CA TYR A 59 1.62 12.00 -5.73
C TYR A 59 1.51 12.36 -7.23
N PRO A 60 1.19 13.63 -7.58
CA PRO A 60 0.84 14.01 -8.94
C PRO A 60 2.03 14.33 -9.85
N GLY A 61 3.21 14.59 -9.28
CA GLY A 61 4.43 14.91 -10.05
C GLY A 61 5.06 13.68 -10.70
N ALA A 62 6.22 13.82 -11.34
CA ALA A 62 6.95 12.66 -11.87
C ALA A 62 7.68 11.90 -10.73
N SER A 63 7.77 10.58 -10.81
CA SER A 63 8.49 9.74 -9.83
C SER A 63 9.99 10.06 -9.80
N ASP A 64 10.56 10.50 -10.91
CA ASP A 64 11.96 10.90 -11.03
C ASP A 64 12.19 12.40 -10.76
N SER A 65 11.15 13.16 -10.40
CA SER A 65 11.29 14.57 -10.05
C SER A 65 12.20 14.77 -8.82
N ALA A 66 12.84 15.94 -8.74
CA ALA A 66 13.65 16.31 -7.58
C ALA A 66 12.82 16.29 -6.29
N ASP A 67 11.56 16.71 -6.36
CA ASP A 67 10.66 16.74 -5.21
C ASP A 67 10.31 15.33 -4.73
N PHE A 68 10.00 14.40 -5.64
CA PHE A 68 9.71 13.01 -5.24
C PHE A 68 10.95 12.34 -4.65
N ARG A 69 12.13 12.57 -5.22
CA ARG A 69 13.39 12.06 -4.65
C ARG A 69 13.63 12.61 -3.24
N ARG A 70 13.38 13.89 -3.02
CA ARG A 70 13.49 14.53 -1.71
C ARG A 70 12.52 13.92 -0.69
N LEU A 71 11.29 13.60 -1.09
CA LEU A 71 10.33 12.90 -0.22
C LEU A 71 10.87 11.54 0.24
N LEU A 72 11.42 10.74 -0.68
CA LEU A 72 12.04 9.45 -0.34
C LEU A 72 13.24 9.63 0.60
N GLU A 73 14.15 10.56 0.27
CA GLU A 73 15.36 10.81 1.05
C GLU A 73 15.02 11.30 2.47
N THR A 74 14.08 12.23 2.60
CA THR A 74 13.65 12.79 3.88
C THR A 74 13.07 11.73 4.82
N TYR A 75 12.32 10.75 4.28
CA TYR A 75 11.80 9.66 5.12
C TYR A 75 12.93 8.78 5.67
N TYR A 76 13.87 8.38 4.82
CA TYR A 76 15.03 7.59 5.25
C TYR A 76 15.86 8.34 6.29
N GLU A 77 16.14 9.63 6.06
CA GLU A 77 16.86 10.46 7.02
C GLU A 77 16.17 10.53 8.38
N ARG A 78 14.84 10.71 8.41
CA ARG A 78 14.04 10.71 9.64
C ARG A 78 14.01 9.34 10.33
N ALA A 79 14.09 8.26 9.57
CA ALA A 79 14.22 6.91 10.09
C ALA A 79 15.65 6.59 10.59
N GLY A 80 16.59 7.54 10.50
CA GLY A 80 17.99 7.34 10.90
C GLY A 80 18.79 6.50 9.91
N GLU A 81 18.28 6.32 8.69
CA GLU A 81 18.84 5.47 7.65
C GLU A 81 19.26 6.29 6.43
N LYS A 82 20.18 5.74 5.62
CA LYS A 82 20.57 6.36 4.35
C LYS A 82 19.87 5.65 3.20
N LEU A 83 19.18 6.41 2.36
CA LEU A 83 18.61 5.86 1.12
C LEU A 83 19.74 5.46 0.15
N LEU A 84 19.99 4.16 0.05
CA LEU A 84 21.00 3.63 -0.86
C LEU A 84 20.56 3.75 -2.32
N PRO A 85 21.48 3.96 -3.29
CA PRO A 85 21.13 4.07 -4.70
C PRO A 85 20.34 2.87 -5.26
N ALA A 86 20.62 1.66 -4.77
CA ALA A 86 19.88 0.45 -5.16
C ALA A 86 18.44 0.46 -4.64
N ALA A 87 18.24 0.81 -3.37
CA ALA A 87 16.91 0.96 -2.76
C ALA A 87 16.09 2.04 -3.47
N ARG A 88 16.70 3.19 -3.78
CA ARG A 88 16.04 4.26 -4.55
C ARG A 88 15.57 3.76 -5.92
N ARG A 89 16.42 3.06 -6.67
CA ARG A 89 16.02 2.49 -7.96
C ARG A 89 14.87 1.49 -7.82
N ALA A 90 14.89 0.65 -6.79
CA ALA A 90 13.82 -0.31 -6.54
C ALA A 90 12.50 0.39 -6.15
N LEU A 91 12.54 1.43 -5.31
CA LEU A 91 11.38 2.26 -4.97
C LEU A 91 10.77 2.92 -6.20
N LEU A 92 11.59 3.56 -7.04
CA LEU A 92 11.11 4.19 -8.27
C LEU A 92 10.52 3.16 -9.24
N GLY A 93 11.17 2.00 -9.40
CA GLY A 93 10.65 0.88 -10.18
C GLY A 93 9.30 0.39 -9.65
N PHE A 94 9.14 0.22 -8.34
CA PHE A 94 7.88 -0.18 -7.73
C PHE A 94 6.77 0.87 -7.98
N VAL A 95 7.10 2.16 -7.84
CA VAL A 95 6.17 3.26 -8.08
C VAL A 95 5.67 3.27 -9.53
N ASP A 96 6.58 3.18 -10.49
CA ASP A 96 6.24 3.31 -11.91
C ASP A 96 5.66 2.03 -12.51
N ASN A 97 6.20 0.86 -12.15
CA ASN A 97 5.79 -0.40 -12.73
C ASN A 97 4.53 -0.98 -12.09
N PHE A 98 4.16 -0.53 -10.89
CA PHE A 98 3.03 -1.07 -10.17
C PHE A 98 2.15 0.00 -9.53
N TYR A 99 2.70 0.77 -8.58
CA TYR A 99 1.88 1.58 -7.69
C TYR A 99 1.04 2.63 -8.43
N ARG A 100 1.61 3.30 -9.43
CA ARG A 100 0.87 4.29 -10.25
C ARG A 100 -0.19 3.69 -11.15
N LYS A 101 -0.08 2.41 -11.50
CA LYS A 101 -1.13 1.69 -12.24
C LYS A 101 -2.32 1.40 -11.33
N VAL A 102 -2.05 1.03 -10.08
CA VAL A 102 -3.08 0.77 -9.06
C VAL A 102 -3.69 2.07 -8.54
N TYR A 103 -2.87 3.10 -8.33
CA TYR A 103 -3.22 4.37 -7.69
C TYR A 103 -2.92 5.56 -8.62
N PRO A 104 -3.53 5.66 -9.81
CA PRO A 104 -3.31 6.82 -10.66
C PRO A 104 -3.75 8.09 -9.93
N PRO A 105 -2.91 9.16 -9.88
CA PRO A 105 -3.21 10.38 -9.13
C PRO A 105 -4.38 11.18 -9.73
N LYS A 106 -4.63 11.01 -11.03
CA LYS A 106 -5.74 11.61 -11.78
C LYS A 106 -6.50 10.49 -12.52
N PRO A 107 -7.33 9.70 -11.81
CA PRO A 107 -8.10 8.65 -12.44
C PRO A 107 -9.20 9.24 -13.32
N GLU A 108 -9.65 8.48 -14.32
CA GLU A 108 -10.88 8.81 -15.03
C GLU A 108 -12.10 8.73 -14.10
N LYS A 109 -13.19 9.42 -14.46
CA LYS A 109 -14.44 9.37 -13.69
C LYS A 109 -14.94 7.92 -13.63
N ASN A 110 -15.20 7.42 -12.43
CA ASN A 110 -15.62 6.04 -12.17
C ASN A 110 -14.60 4.96 -12.59
N GLN A 111 -13.32 5.30 -12.76
CA GLN A 111 -12.28 4.31 -13.06
C GLN A 111 -12.22 3.25 -11.95
N LEU A 112 -12.30 1.99 -12.35
CA LEU A 112 -12.12 0.83 -11.49
C LEU A 112 -10.82 0.14 -11.87
N PHE A 113 -10.02 -0.18 -10.86
CA PHE A 113 -8.86 -1.03 -11.02
C PHE A 113 -9.28 -2.50 -10.93
N ASP A 114 -8.87 -3.32 -11.91
CA ASP A 114 -9.24 -4.73 -12.02
C ASP A 114 -8.18 -5.62 -11.37
N PHE A 115 -8.44 -6.07 -10.14
CA PHE A 115 -7.55 -7.02 -9.46
C PHE A 115 -7.64 -8.43 -10.05
N GLY A 116 -8.63 -8.74 -10.90
CA GLY A 116 -8.75 -10.02 -11.58
C GLY A 116 -7.67 -10.25 -12.64
N ASP A 117 -6.96 -9.21 -13.09
CA ASP A 117 -5.87 -9.33 -14.04
C ASP A 117 -4.62 -9.97 -13.38
N ALA A 118 -4.23 -11.15 -13.87
CA ALA A 118 -3.08 -11.88 -13.38
C ALA A 118 -1.72 -11.20 -13.67
N THR A 119 -1.66 -10.25 -14.60
CA THR A 119 -0.45 -9.46 -14.85
C THR A 119 -0.15 -8.55 -13.66
N ILE A 120 -1.17 -8.00 -13.02
CA ILE A 120 -1.06 -7.10 -11.88
C ILE A 120 -0.44 -7.80 -10.67
N LEU A 121 -0.95 -8.97 -10.28
CA LEU A 121 -0.41 -9.71 -9.13
C LEU A 121 1.04 -10.15 -9.39
N ARG A 122 1.37 -10.50 -10.64
CA ARG A 122 2.73 -10.86 -11.05
C ARG A 122 3.69 -9.67 -10.96
N ASP A 123 3.27 -8.51 -11.47
CA ASP A 123 4.05 -7.26 -11.39
C ASP A 123 4.25 -6.86 -9.92
N PHE A 124 3.20 -6.89 -9.10
CA PHE A 124 3.29 -6.64 -7.66
C PHE A 124 4.33 -7.54 -6.98
N LEU A 125 4.25 -8.85 -7.19
CA LEU A 125 5.17 -9.83 -6.59
C LEU A 125 6.61 -9.59 -7.03
N ARG A 126 6.83 -9.28 -8.32
CA ARG A 126 8.15 -9.00 -8.88
C ARG A 126 8.76 -7.74 -8.24
N GLU A 127 8.02 -6.64 -8.26
CA GLU A 127 8.52 -5.36 -7.73
C GLU A 127 8.69 -5.42 -6.20
N SER A 128 7.75 -6.05 -5.47
CA SER A 128 7.85 -6.24 -4.02
C SER A 128 9.09 -7.05 -3.63
N LYS A 129 9.39 -8.13 -4.37
CA LYS A 129 10.60 -8.94 -4.14
C LYS A 129 11.87 -8.12 -4.34
N ASN A 130 11.91 -7.27 -5.36
CA ASN A 130 13.05 -6.38 -5.58
C ASN A 130 13.20 -5.34 -4.47
N LEU A 131 12.07 -4.77 -4.03
CA LEU A 131 12.02 -3.77 -2.97
C LEU A 131 12.51 -4.33 -1.62
N VAL A 132 11.97 -5.48 -1.19
CA VAL A 132 12.36 -6.13 0.08
C VAL A 132 13.85 -6.49 0.11
N ARG A 133 14.44 -6.90 -1.02
CA ARG A 133 15.87 -7.20 -1.12
C ARG A 133 16.78 -5.99 -0.97
N THR A 134 16.27 -4.78 -1.22
CA THR A 134 17.08 -3.57 -1.35
C THR A 134 16.82 -2.53 -0.27
N MET A 135 15.60 -2.47 0.29
CA MET A 135 15.23 -1.47 1.30
C MET A 135 15.70 -1.77 2.72
N GLY A 136 16.21 -2.97 3.02
CA GLY A 136 16.64 -3.33 4.37
C GLY A 136 15.47 -3.52 5.35
N VAL A 137 15.71 -3.25 6.64
CA VAL A 137 14.79 -3.59 7.75
C VAL A 137 13.91 -2.40 8.14
N LEU A 138 13.25 -1.78 7.17
CA LEU A 138 12.15 -0.85 7.46
C LEU A 138 10.95 -1.66 7.96
N THR A 139 10.97 -2.01 9.24
CA THR A 139 10.12 -3.03 9.84
C THR A 139 8.63 -2.78 9.59
N GLU A 140 8.18 -1.53 9.67
CA GLU A 140 6.79 -1.16 9.42
C GLU A 140 6.36 -1.48 7.97
N PHE A 141 7.21 -1.18 6.99
CA PHE A 141 6.95 -1.48 5.58
C PHE A 141 6.91 -2.98 5.28
N ILE A 142 7.62 -3.79 6.06
CA ILE A 142 7.53 -5.25 5.95
C ILE A 142 6.13 -5.72 6.38
N PHE A 143 5.59 -5.18 7.48
CA PHE A 143 4.23 -5.52 7.91
C PHE A 143 3.18 -5.01 6.94
N ILE A 144 3.27 -3.75 6.52
CA ILE A 144 2.37 -3.15 5.52
C ILE A 144 2.37 -3.98 4.24
N GLY A 145 3.56 -4.29 3.70
CA GLY A 145 3.69 -5.04 2.44
C GLY A 145 3.15 -6.47 2.52
N ARG A 146 3.28 -7.15 3.67
CA ARG A 146 2.67 -8.48 3.88
C ARG A 146 1.15 -8.41 3.93
N THR A 147 0.58 -7.45 4.66
CA THR A 147 -0.88 -7.29 4.74
C THR A 147 -1.47 -6.86 3.40
N GLU A 148 -0.81 -5.95 2.69
CA GLU A 148 -1.20 -5.52 1.33
C GLU A 148 -1.15 -6.70 0.34
N MET A 149 -0.14 -7.56 0.43
CA MET A 149 -0.05 -8.77 -0.37
C MET A 149 -1.23 -9.72 -0.13
N GLY A 150 -1.58 -9.96 1.13
CA GLY A 150 -2.75 -10.77 1.48
C GLY A 150 -4.04 -10.18 0.92
N LEU A 151 -4.22 -8.86 1.05
CA LEU A 151 -5.34 -8.14 0.46
C LEU A 151 -5.42 -8.34 -1.06
N TYR A 152 -4.32 -8.08 -1.80
CA TYR A 152 -4.31 -8.18 -3.26
C TYR A 152 -4.53 -9.60 -3.76
N GLN A 153 -3.99 -10.62 -3.09
CA GLN A 153 -4.27 -12.02 -3.44
C GLN A 153 -5.75 -12.34 -3.28
N THR A 154 -6.39 -11.84 -2.22
CA THR A 154 -7.84 -12.04 -2.01
C THR A 154 -8.66 -11.28 -3.02
N LEU A 155 -8.35 -10.02 -3.30
CA LEU A 155 -9.03 -9.24 -4.34
C LEU A 155 -8.87 -9.89 -5.72
N HIS A 156 -7.71 -10.47 -6.01
CA HIS A 156 -7.47 -11.23 -7.24
C HIS A 156 -8.33 -12.49 -7.33
N ARG A 157 -8.39 -13.30 -6.28
CA ARG A 157 -9.25 -14.48 -6.19
C ARG A 157 -10.73 -14.13 -6.38
N LEU A 158 -11.16 -13.00 -5.84
CA LEU A 158 -12.52 -12.48 -5.98
C LEU A 158 -12.77 -11.79 -7.32
N ARG A 159 -11.74 -11.64 -8.17
CA ARG A 159 -11.78 -10.85 -9.42
C ARG A 159 -12.39 -9.45 -9.21
N ALA A 160 -11.99 -8.82 -8.11
CA ALA A 160 -12.60 -7.58 -7.65
C ALA A 160 -12.21 -6.40 -8.54
N ARG A 161 -13.19 -5.54 -8.82
CA ARG A 161 -12.99 -4.23 -9.45
C ARG A 161 -13.23 -3.14 -8.42
N VAL A 162 -12.23 -2.28 -8.19
CA VAL A 162 -12.23 -1.35 -7.04
C VAL A 162 -11.86 0.07 -7.48
N PRO A 163 -12.56 1.11 -7.01
CA PRO A 163 -12.19 2.50 -7.27
C PRO A 163 -11.04 2.94 -6.35
N THR A 164 -9.87 2.35 -6.54
CA THR A 164 -8.69 2.43 -5.65
C THR A 164 -8.29 3.87 -5.30
N SER A 165 -8.01 4.70 -6.30
CA SER A 165 -7.62 6.11 -6.09
C SER A 165 -8.70 6.94 -5.40
N GLN A 166 -9.98 6.63 -5.63
CA GLN A 166 -11.09 7.36 -4.99
C GLN A 166 -11.18 7.01 -3.51
N ILE A 167 -11.00 5.74 -3.16
CA ILE A 167 -10.99 5.28 -1.77
C ILE A 167 -9.81 5.86 -1.02
N VAL A 168 -8.58 5.75 -1.55
CA VAL A 168 -7.38 6.27 -0.89
C VAL A 168 -7.50 7.78 -0.64
N ARG A 169 -8.03 8.53 -1.60
CA ARG A 169 -8.22 9.98 -1.48
C ARG A 169 -9.11 10.40 -0.30
N LYS A 170 -10.00 9.54 0.21
CA LYS A 170 -10.80 9.86 1.41
C LYS A 170 -9.98 9.97 2.69
N TYR A 171 -8.75 9.44 2.69
CA TYR A 171 -7.88 9.32 3.86
C TYR A 171 -6.56 10.11 3.74
N LEU A 172 -6.37 10.82 2.62
CA LEU A 172 -5.28 11.78 2.42
C LEU A 172 -5.75 13.18 2.79
#